data_AF-A0A1L7RNS6-F1
#
_entry.id   AF-A0A1L7RNS6-F1
#
_cell.length_a   1.000
_cell.length_b   1.000
_cell.length_c   1.000
_cell.angle_alpha   90.00
_cell.angle_beta   90.00
_cell.angle_gamma   90.00
#
_symmetry.space_group_name_H-M   'P 1'
#
loop_
_entity.id
_entity.type
_entity.pdbx_description
1 polymer ?
#
loop_
_entity_poly.entity_id
_entity_poly.type
_entity_poly.pdbx_seq_one_letter_code
_entity_poly.pdbx_strand_id
1 'polypeptide(L)'
;MTDPAAQLLQAESDRAALARALGEKHTSLMHVIEEYRAGWKAATAGGWAKRDLARAGFTDPSRLPRARAASNAASATTDTSAAD
;
A
#
# COMPACT_ATOMS: atom_id res chain seq x y z
N MET A 1 27.94 -30.13 -3.64
CA MET A 1 27.19 -30.10 -2.38
C MET A 1 26.89 -28.64 -2.10
N THR A 2 25.63 -28.22 -2.15
CA THR A 2 25.25 -26.81 -1.90
C THR A 2 25.36 -26.55 -0.41
N ASP A 3 26.08 -25.49 -0.03
CA ASP A 3 26.23 -25.07 1.35
C ASP A 3 24.86 -24.72 1.98
N PRO A 4 24.47 -25.34 3.11
CA PRO A 4 23.20 -25.06 3.78
C PRO A 4 23.05 -23.60 4.20
N ALA A 5 24.15 -22.91 4.55
CA ALA A 5 24.09 -21.48 4.91
C ALA A 5 23.70 -20.62 3.70
N ALA A 6 24.24 -20.94 2.51
CA ALA A 6 23.90 -20.26 1.26
C ALA A 6 22.41 -20.42 0.89
N GLN A 7 21.81 -21.59 1.18
CA GLN A 7 20.39 -21.84 0.91
C GLN A 7 19.48 -20.99 1.82
N LEU A 8 19.83 -20.84 3.09
CA LEU A 8 19.07 -20.00 4.03
C LEU A 8 19.15 -18.53 3.65
N LEU A 9 20.33 -18.04 3.28
CA LEU A 9 20.50 -16.66 2.82
C LEU A 9 19.68 -16.37 1.56
N GLN A 10 19.64 -17.32 0.61
CA GLN A 10 18.84 -17.18 -0.60
C GLN A 10 17.35 -17.11 -0.26
N ALA A 11 16.85 -18.00 0.61
CA ALA A 11 15.45 -18.01 1.01
C ALA A 11 15.03 -16.70 1.71
N GLU A 12 15.88 -16.14 2.57
CA GLU A 12 15.61 -14.86 3.23
C GLU A 12 15.61 -13.69 2.22
N SER A 13 16.53 -13.72 1.26
CA SER A 13 16.60 -12.72 0.18
C SER A 13 15.35 -12.75 -0.69
N ASP A 14 14.86 -13.94 -1.05
CA ASP A 14 13.64 -14.13 -1.84
C ASP A 14 12.42 -13.64 -1.07
N ARG A 15 12.32 -13.97 0.23
CA ARG A 15 11.26 -13.45 1.10
C ARG A 15 11.26 -11.93 1.16
N ALA A 16 12.44 -11.31 1.29
CA ALA A 16 12.57 -9.86 1.31
C ALA A 16 12.19 -9.23 -0.05
N ALA A 17 12.55 -9.87 -1.17
CA ALA A 17 12.15 -9.41 -2.50
C ALA A 17 10.62 -9.47 -2.69
N LEU A 18 9.98 -10.56 -2.28
CA LEU A 18 8.52 -10.72 -2.32
C LEU A 18 7.81 -9.68 -1.45
N ALA A 19 8.34 -9.39 -0.25
CA ALA A 19 7.77 -8.37 0.62
C ALA A 19 7.83 -6.97 0.00
N ARG A 20 8.95 -6.61 -0.63
CA ARG A 20 9.09 -5.33 -1.35
C ARG A 20 8.12 -5.24 -2.52
N ALA A 21 8.07 -6.29 -3.36
CA ALA A 21 7.15 -6.33 -4.50
C ALA A 21 5.68 -6.19 -4.05
N LEU A 22 5.28 -6.86 -2.96
CA LEU A 22 3.95 -6.70 -2.39
C LEU A 22 3.70 -5.26 -1.90
N GLY A 23 4.68 -4.64 -1.25
CA GLY A 23 4.62 -3.24 -0.80
C GLY A 23 4.42 -2.24 -1.94
N GLU A 24 5.10 -2.45 -3.07
CA GLU A 24 4.93 -1.65 -4.29
C GLU A 24 3.53 -1.80 -4.88
N LYS A 25 3.04 -3.04 -5.01
CA LYS A 25 1.67 -3.30 -5.48
C LYS A 25 0.62 -2.73 -4.54
N HIS A 26 0.86 -2.80 -3.23
CA HIS A 26 -0.03 -2.20 -2.25
C HIS A 26 -0.10 -0.67 -2.38
N THR A 27 1.06 -0.03 -2.53
CA THR A 27 1.14 1.43 -2.77
C THR A 27 0.39 1.82 -4.05
N SER A 28 0.61 1.08 -5.14
CA SER A 28 -0.10 1.29 -6.40
C SER A 28 -1.62 1.09 -6.25
N LEU A 29 -2.06 0.05 -5.55
CA LEU A 29 -3.47 -0.19 -5.27
C LEU A 29 -4.09 0.97 -4.48
N MET A 30 -3.40 1.48 -3.46
CA MET A 30 -3.90 2.63 -2.68
C MET A 30 -4.03 3.88 -3.55
N HIS A 31 -3.07 4.12 -4.45
CA HIS A 31 -3.13 5.24 -5.38
C HIS A 31 -4.36 5.16 -6.31
N VAL A 32 -4.58 4.00 -6.93
CA VAL A 32 -5.74 3.78 -7.83
C VAL A 32 -7.06 3.89 -7.08
N ILE A 33 -7.12 3.47 -5.80
CA ILE A 33 -8.31 3.67 -4.96
C ILE A 33 -8.61 5.15 -4.75
N GLU A 34 -7.61 5.99 -4.52
CA GLU A 34 -7.81 7.43 -4.35
C GLU A 34 -8.26 8.11 -5.65
N GLU A 35 -7.69 7.72 -6.80
CA GLU A 35 -8.16 8.16 -8.11
C GLU A 35 -9.63 7.77 -8.34
N TYR A 36 -10.01 6.54 -7.99
CA TYR A 36 -11.39 6.09 -8.05
C TYR A 36 -12.33 6.94 -7.16
N ARG A 37 -11.91 7.25 -5.93
CA ARG A 37 -12.69 8.13 -5.03
C ARG A 37 -12.88 9.52 -5.64
N ALA A 38 -11.85 10.07 -6.29
CA ALA A 38 -11.93 11.34 -6.98
C ALA A 38 -12.90 11.29 -8.17
N GLY A 39 -12.82 10.24 -9.00
CA GLY A 39 -13.75 10.02 -10.11
C GLY A 39 -15.20 9.85 -9.66
N TRP A 40 -15.44 9.10 -8.57
CA TRP A 40 -16.75 8.99 -7.95
C TRP A 40 -17.28 10.35 -7.49
N LYS A 41 -16.44 11.15 -6.82
CA LYS A 41 -16.82 12.51 -6.38
C LYS A 41 -17.18 13.38 -7.58
N ALA A 42 -16.38 13.35 -8.65
CA ALA A 42 -16.66 14.09 -9.88
C ALA A 42 -17.98 13.66 -10.53
N ALA A 43 -18.25 12.35 -10.62
CA ALA A 43 -19.50 11.81 -11.15
C ALA A 43 -20.71 12.30 -10.34
N THR A 44 -20.64 12.22 -9.00
CA THR A 44 -21.73 12.70 -8.14
C THR A 44 -21.91 14.21 -8.19
N ALA A 45 -20.82 14.99 -8.32
CA ALA A 45 -20.89 16.44 -8.52
C ALA A 45 -21.48 16.81 -9.89
N GLY A 46 -21.29 15.94 -10.90
CA GLY A 46 -21.91 16.04 -12.22
C GLY A 46 -23.37 15.58 -12.27
N GLY A 47 -23.99 15.27 -11.13
CA GLY A 47 -25.43 14.97 -11.05
C GLY A 47 -25.80 13.48 -11.02
N TRP A 48 -24.81 12.57 -11.05
CA TRP A 48 -25.10 11.14 -10.92
C TRP A 48 -25.53 10.78 -9.49
N ALA A 49 -26.68 10.13 -9.36
CA ALA A 49 -27.11 9.60 -8.07
C ALA A 49 -26.26 8.38 -7.69
N LYS A 50 -25.86 8.29 -6.42
CA LYS A 50 -25.08 7.15 -5.90
C LYS A 50 -25.74 5.79 -6.17
N ARG A 51 -27.07 5.75 -6.14
CA ARG A 51 -27.85 4.52 -6.41
C ARG A 51 -27.71 4.06 -7.86
N ASP A 52 -27.60 5.00 -8.80
CA ASP A 52 -27.46 4.66 -10.22
C ASP A 52 -26.05 4.16 -10.50
N LEU A 53 -25.04 4.76 -9.86
CA LEU A 53 -23.66 4.23 -9.87
C LEU A 53 -23.60 2.81 -9.29
N ALA A 54 -24.28 2.58 -8.15
CA ALA A 54 -24.34 1.24 -7.55
C ALA A 54 -25.07 0.23 -8.45
N ARG A 55 -26.17 0.63 -9.11
CA ARG A 55 -26.89 -0.22 -10.09
C ARG A 55 -26.04 -0.52 -11.32
N ALA A 56 -25.18 0.40 -11.74
CA ALA A 56 -24.21 0.18 -12.80
C ALA A 56 -23.02 -0.72 -12.37
N GLY A 57 -22.97 -1.15 -11.11
CA GLY A 57 -21.96 -2.08 -10.60
C GLY A 57 -20.72 -1.41 -9.99
N PHE A 58 -20.70 -0.09 -9.87
CA PHE A 58 -19.59 0.61 -9.22
C PHE A 58 -19.60 0.37 -7.69
N THR A 59 -18.42 0.09 -7.14
CA THR A 59 -18.25 -0.14 -5.70
C THR A 59 -18.36 1.17 -4.92
N ASP A 60 -19.19 1.22 -3.87
CA ASP A 60 -19.26 2.41 -3.01
C ASP A 60 -17.87 2.71 -2.40
N PRO A 61 -17.34 3.95 -2.54
CA PRO A 61 -16.02 4.29 -2.03
C PRO A 61 -15.88 4.09 -0.51
N SER A 62 -16.95 4.15 0.26
CA SER A 62 -16.92 3.87 1.71
C SER A 62 -16.52 2.43 2.04
N ARG A 63 -16.71 1.50 1.09
CA ARG A 63 -16.35 0.07 1.24
C ARG A 63 -14.92 -0.23 0.82
N LEU A 64 -14.24 0.74 0.19
CA LEU A 64 -12.85 0.57 -0.23
C LEU A 64 -11.91 0.78 0.97
N PRO A 65 -10.79 0.05 1.02
CA PRO A 65 -9.73 0.30 1.98
C PRO A 65 -9.31 1.77 1.99
N ARG A 66 -8.90 2.25 3.17
CA ARG A 66 -8.22 3.54 3.30
C ARG A 66 -6.79 3.25 3.71
N ALA A 67 -5.85 4.00 3.15
CA ALA A 67 -4.50 4.02 3.67
C ALA A 67 -4.59 4.42 5.15
N ARG A 68 -4.22 3.51 6.06
CA ARG A 68 -3.94 3.90 7.44
C ARG A 68 -2.71 4.78 7.35
N ALA A 69 -2.79 6.01 7.88
CA ALA A 69 -1.60 6.82 8.05
C ALA A 69 -0.61 5.95 8.84
N ALA A 70 0.50 5.55 8.19
CA ALA A 70 1.58 4.94 8.92
C ALA A 70 2.02 5.98 9.93
N SER A 71 1.77 5.73 11.22
CA SER A 71 2.39 6.50 12.28
C SER A 71 3.88 6.48 11.99
N ASN A 72 4.42 7.65 11.66
CA ASN A 72 5.78 7.84 11.20
C ASN A 72 6.73 7.52 12.36
N ALA A 73 6.96 6.23 12.65
CA ALA A 73 7.89 5.74 13.67
C ALA A 73 9.32 5.71 13.12
N ALA A 74 9.68 6.73 12.35
CA ALA A 74 11.00 6.94 11.77
C ALA A 74 11.55 8.28 12.27
N SER A 75 11.65 8.45 13.59
CA SER A 75 12.43 9.51 14.23
C SER A 75 12.82 9.05 15.63
N ALA A 76 14.01 8.44 15.77
CA ALA A 76 14.92 8.54 16.92
C ALA A 76 15.93 7.37 16.92
N THR A 77 16.82 7.32 15.93
CA THR A 77 18.13 6.69 16.10
C THR A 77 19.16 7.57 15.41
N THR A 78 19.39 8.73 16.01
CA THR A 78 20.63 9.51 15.87
C THR A 78 21.31 9.37 17.24
N ASP A 79 22.18 8.38 17.34
CA ASP A 79 23.62 8.56 17.21
C ASP A 79 24.24 8.84 18.59
N THR A 80 24.64 7.75 19.25
CA THR A 80 25.54 7.78 20.41
C THR A 80 26.83 7.15 19.93
N SER A 81 27.72 7.96 19.37
CA SER A 81 29.11 7.59 19.15
C SER A 81 30.00 8.83 19.11
N ALA A 82 30.35 9.32 20.29
CA ALA A 82 31.58 10.06 20.51
C ALA A 82 32.17 9.57 21.84
N ALA A 83 33.08 8.62 21.73
CA ALA A 83 33.98 8.19 22.79
C ALA A 83 35.41 8.54 22.38
N ASP A 84 36.19 8.89 23.40
CA ASP A 84 37.64 9.13 23.45
C ASP A 84 38.15 10.52 23.02
#